data_AF-A0A533WM32-F1
#
_entry.id   AF-A0A533WM32-F1
#
_cell.length_a   1.000
_cell.length_b   1.000
_cell.length_c   1.000
_cell.angle_alpha   90.00
_cell.angle_beta   90.00
_cell.angle_gamma   90.00
#
_symmetry.space_group_name_H-M   'P 1'
#
loop_
_entity.id
_entity.type
_entity.pdbx_description
1 polymer ?
#
loop_
_entity_poly.entity_id
_entity_poly.type
_entity_poly.pdbx_seq_one_letter_code
_entity_poly.pdbx_strand_id
1 'polypeptide(L)'
;MTTDSQVYSKGSTATITVTVTSSTPVSGAAVTLKVAPPNGNTSQSTGTTNSNGQITFSYHIVKSGTYTISATATKSGYISGSGSTTFSKT
;
A
#
# COMPACT_ATOMS: atom_id res chain seq x y z
N MET A 1 3.51 -0.81 -6.73
CA MET A 1 2.88 -0.03 -5.65
C MET A 1 3.29 1.40 -5.81
N THR A 2 2.36 2.34 -5.68
CA THR A 2 2.60 3.77 -5.78
C THR A 2 1.86 4.53 -4.69
N THR A 3 2.27 5.76 -4.47
CA THR A 3 1.59 6.76 -3.66
C THR A 3 1.29 7.98 -4.52
N ASP A 4 0.32 8.81 -4.12
CA ASP A 4 -0.01 10.07 -4.80
C ASP A 4 1.09 11.14 -4.64
N SER A 5 1.87 11.08 -3.55
CA SER A 5 3.10 11.85 -3.37
C SER A 5 4.20 11.05 -2.67
N GLN A 6 5.45 11.47 -2.84
CA GLN A 6 6.60 10.98 -2.08
C GLN A 6 6.91 11.84 -0.85
N VAL A 7 6.38 13.07 -0.79
CA VAL A 7 6.55 14.02 0.33
C VAL A 7 5.20 14.60 0.72
N TYR A 8 4.89 14.59 2.01
CA TYR A 8 3.62 15.08 2.55
C TYR A 8 3.82 16.14 3.63
N SER A 9 2.80 16.99 3.80
CA SER A 9 2.72 18.00 4.86
C SER A 9 1.82 17.55 6.02
N LYS A 10 1.77 18.34 7.09
CA LYS A 10 0.96 18.05 8.29
C LYS A 10 -0.53 17.89 7.96
N GLY A 11 -1.11 16.76 8.40
CA GLY A 11 -2.53 16.44 8.21
C GLY A 11 -2.87 15.84 6.84
N SER A 12 -1.87 15.59 6.00
CA SER A 12 -2.08 14.95 4.70
C SER A 12 -2.53 13.49 4.86
N THR A 13 -3.29 13.01 3.89
CA THR A 13 -3.64 11.60 3.74
C THR A 13 -2.92 11.06 2.51
N ALA A 14 -2.11 10.02 2.68
CA ALA A 14 -1.53 9.30 1.55
C ALA A 14 -2.58 8.39 0.91
N THR A 15 -2.69 8.46 -0.41
CA THR A 15 -3.43 7.52 -1.25
C THR A 15 -2.45 6.50 -1.81
N ILE A 16 -2.57 5.26 -1.36
CA ILE A 16 -1.65 4.18 -1.69
C ILE A 16 -2.34 3.24 -2.66
N THR A 17 -1.80 3.09 -3.87
CA THR A 17 -2.34 2.18 -4.89
C THR A 17 -1.45 0.94 -5.02
N VAL A 18 -2.06 -0.22 -4.83
CA VAL A 18 -1.43 -1.53 -5.04
C VAL A 18 -2.00 -2.13 -6.32
N THR A 19 -1.13 -2.37 -7.29
CA THR A 19 -1.44 -3.07 -8.53
C THR A 19 -0.89 -4.49 -8.44
N VAL A 20 -1.75 -5.49 -8.65
CA VAL A 20 -1.41 -6.90 -8.64
C VAL A 20 -1.54 -7.43 -10.06
N THR A 21 -0.42 -7.92 -10.60
CA THR A 21 -0.32 -8.46 -11.96
C THR A 21 0.39 -9.80 -11.94
N SER A 22 0.02 -10.64 -12.89
CA SER A 22 0.83 -11.77 -13.36
C SER A 22 1.30 -11.39 -14.78
N SER A 23 0.84 -12.10 -15.81
CA SER A 23 0.88 -11.67 -17.22
C SER A 23 -0.22 -10.65 -17.55
N THR A 24 -1.32 -10.67 -16.80
CA THR A 24 -2.45 -9.75 -16.88
C THR A 24 -2.84 -9.25 -15.48
N PRO A 25 -3.64 -8.18 -15.37
CA PRO A 25 -4.15 -7.71 -14.08
C PRO A 25 -4.95 -8.79 -13.36
N VAL A 26 -4.69 -8.97 -12.06
CA VAL A 26 -5.33 -10.01 -11.25
C VAL A 26 -6.43 -9.39 -10.40
N SER A 27 -7.68 -9.58 -10.80
CA SER A 27 -8.85 -9.17 -10.02
C SER A 27 -9.14 -10.10 -8.84
N GLY A 28 -9.69 -9.60 -7.74
CA GLY A 28 -10.09 -10.38 -6.58
C GLY A 28 -8.93 -11.00 -5.80
N ALA A 29 -7.71 -10.48 -5.95
CA ALA A 29 -6.57 -10.88 -5.12
C ALA A 29 -6.70 -10.21 -3.74
N ALA A 30 -6.49 -10.97 -2.67
CA ALA A 30 -6.47 -10.45 -1.31
C ALA A 30 -5.14 -9.74 -1.06
N VAL A 31 -5.19 -8.47 -0.68
CA VAL A 31 -4.02 -7.64 -0.41
C VAL A 31 -3.99 -7.28 1.06
N THR A 32 -2.84 -7.48 1.71
CA THR A 32 -2.55 -6.99 3.06
C THR A 32 -1.50 -5.90 2.97
N LEU A 33 -1.86 -4.67 3.31
CA LEU A 33 -0.99 -3.51 3.38
C LEU A 33 -0.51 -3.31 4.82
N LYS A 34 0.78 -3.03 5.00
CA LYS A 34 1.40 -2.63 6.26
C LYS A 34 2.09 -1.28 6.08
N VAL A 35 1.80 -0.34 6.97
CA VAL A 35 2.41 0.99 7.01
C VAL A 35 3.16 1.15 8.32
N ALA A 36 4.49 1.20 8.24
CA ALA A 36 5.38 1.42 9.37
C ALA A 36 5.77 2.90 9.42
N PRO A 37 5.32 3.67 10.43
CA PRO A 37 5.77 5.04 10.64
C PRO A 37 7.24 5.08 11.09
N PRO A 38 7.92 6.24 10.98
CA PRO A 38 9.33 6.39 11.40
C PRO A 38 9.55 6.03 12.87
N ASN A 39 8.55 6.31 13.71
CA ASN A 39 8.51 5.91 15.11
C ASN A 39 7.06 5.53 15.47
N GLY A 40 6.83 4.30 15.94
CA GLY A 40 5.53 3.84 16.43
C GLY A 40 5.09 2.51 15.84
N ASN A 41 3.81 2.19 16.05
CA ASN A 41 3.26 0.90 15.67
C ASN A 41 2.90 0.85 14.19
N THR A 42 3.29 -0.24 13.55
CA THR A 42 2.87 -0.57 12.19
C THR A 42 1.35 -0.75 12.14
N SER A 43 0.71 -0.07 11.20
CA SER A 43 -0.72 -0.24 10.91
C SER A 43 -0.91 -1.27 9.81
N GLN A 44 -2.00 -2.03 9.85
CA GLN A 44 -2.35 -3.01 8.82
C GLN A 44 -3.74 -2.71 8.24
N SER A 45 -3.88 -2.87 6.92
CA SER A 45 -5.15 -2.77 6.20
C SER A 45 -5.26 -3.92 5.20
N THR A 46 -6.49 -4.35 4.90
CA THR A 46 -6.71 -5.43 3.95
C THR A 46 -7.82 -5.07 2.97
N GLY A 47 -7.81 -5.70 1.79
CA GLY A 47 -8.90 -5.61 0.84
C GLY A 47 -8.62 -6.44 -0.41
N THR A 48 -9.49 -6.34 -1.41
CA THR A 48 -9.39 -7.12 -2.64
C THR A 48 -9.23 -6.23 -3.88
N THR A 49 -8.43 -6.67 -4.85
CA THR A 49 -8.26 -5.94 -6.11
C THR A 49 -9.53 -5.92 -6.97
N ASN A 50 -9.75 -4.81 -7.67
CA ASN A 50 -10.83 -4.63 -8.65
C ASN A 50 -10.52 -5.33 -9.99
N SER A 51 -11.37 -5.15 -11.01
CA SER A 51 -11.19 -5.75 -12.35
C SER A 51 -9.88 -5.36 -13.04
N ASN A 52 -9.31 -4.20 -12.71
CA ASN A 52 -8.04 -3.71 -13.22
C ASN A 52 -6.84 -4.19 -12.39
N GLY A 53 -7.04 -5.14 -11.47
CA GLY A 53 -5.99 -5.64 -10.59
C GLY A 53 -5.52 -4.62 -9.56
N GLN A 54 -6.30 -3.58 -9.27
CA GLN A 54 -5.90 -2.48 -8.40
C GLN A 54 -6.74 -2.43 -7.12
N ILE A 55 -6.11 -2.01 -6.03
CA ILE A 55 -6.77 -1.60 -4.80
C ILE A 55 -6.10 -0.33 -4.28
N THR A 56 -6.90 0.57 -3.71
CA THR A 56 -6.44 1.82 -3.13
C THR A 56 -6.73 1.85 -1.64
N PHE A 57 -5.76 2.31 -0.86
CA PHE A 57 -5.87 2.53 0.59
C PHE A 57 -5.61 4.00 0.90
N SER A 58 -6.24 4.51 1.96
CA SER A 58 -5.99 5.85 2.48
C SER A 58 -5.35 5.77 3.85
N TYR A 59 -4.27 6.53 4.07
CA TYR A 59 -3.53 6.54 5.33
C TYR A 59 -3.28 7.96 5.82
N HIS A 60 -3.79 8.31 7.00
CA HIS A 60 -3.63 9.64 7.58
C HIS A 60 -2.25 9.81 8.25
N ILE A 61 -1.50 10.83 7.82
CA ILE A 61 -0.10 11.02 8.18
C ILE A 61 0.07 11.97 9.37
N VAL A 62 0.31 11.40 10.55
CA VAL A 62 0.41 12.15 11.80
C VAL A 62 1.85 12.59 12.13
N LYS A 63 2.85 11.72 11.98
CA LYS A 63 4.22 11.94 12.48
C LYS A 63 5.17 12.37 11.36
N SER A 64 6.18 13.19 11.70
CA SER A 64 7.24 13.56 10.75
C SER A 64 8.27 12.44 10.62
N GLY A 65 8.90 12.37 9.45
CA GLY A 65 9.91 11.37 9.10
C GLY A 65 9.46 10.43 7.99
N THR A 66 10.24 9.36 7.79
CA THR A 66 10.07 8.40 6.70
C THR A 66 9.14 7.26 7.09
N TYR A 67 8.14 7.02 6.25
CA TYR A 67 7.22 5.90 6.33
C TYR A 67 7.63 4.79 5.38
N THR A 68 7.56 3.55 5.84
CA THR A 68 7.79 2.35 5.02
C THR A 68 6.48 1.62 4.82
N ILE A 69 6.10 1.43 3.56
CA ILE A 69 4.90 0.70 3.18
C ILE A 69 5.31 -0.62 2.57
N SER A 70 4.66 -1.72 2.97
CA SER A 70 4.77 -3.01 2.31
C SER A 70 3.39 -3.59 2.07
N ALA A 71 3.22 -4.36 0.99
CA ALA A 71 2.02 -5.12 0.72
C ALA A 71 2.36 -6.54 0.31
N THR A 72 1.52 -7.47 0.71
CA THR A 72 1.49 -8.85 0.22
C THR A 72 0.15 -9.12 -0.45
N ALA A 73 0.17 -9.83 -1.57
CA ALA A 73 -1.00 -10.20 -2.34
C ALA A 73 -1.09 -11.72 -2.48
N THR A 74 -2.25 -12.30 -2.20
CA THR A 74 -2.51 -13.74 -2.33
C THR A 74 -3.81 -14.00 -3.07
N LYS A 75 -3.83 -15.06 -3.88
CA LYS A 75 -5.03 -15.57 -4.54
C LYS A 75 -4.83 -17.05 -4.85
N SER A 76 -5.85 -17.87 -4.60
CA SER A 76 -5.79 -19.30 -4.94
C SER A 76 -5.53 -19.48 -6.45
N GLY A 77 -4.63 -20.39 -6.79
CA GLY A 77 -4.17 -20.60 -8.17
C GLY A 77 -3.09 -19.62 -8.67
N TYR A 78 -2.63 -18.68 -7.82
CA TYR A 78 -1.53 -17.76 -8.12
C TYR A 78 -0.40 -17.89 -7.10
N ILE A 79 0.82 -17.58 -7.53
CA ILE A 79 1.96 -17.36 -6.63
C ILE A 79 1.73 -16.04 -5.90
N SER A 80 2.01 -16.00 -4.59
CA SER A 80 1.92 -14.77 -3.80
C SER A 80 2.90 -13.71 -4.28
N GLY A 81 2.44 -12.46 -4.38
CA GLY A 81 3.26 -11.31 -4.73
C GLY A 81 3.50 -10.39 -3.54
N SER A 82 4.55 -9.57 -3.62
CA SER A 82 4.82 -8.52 -2.63
C SER A 82 5.42 -7.28 -3.28
N GLY A 83 5.25 -6.13 -2.65
CA GLY A 83 5.90 -4.89 -3.04
C GLY A 83 6.01 -3.92 -1.88
N SER A 84 6.92 -2.96 -1.98
CA SER A 84 7.13 -1.94 -0.98
C SER A 84 7.41 -0.57 -1.62
N THR A 85 7.18 0.48 -0.84
CA THR A 85 7.58 1.84 -1.19
C THR A 85 7.78 2.65 0.09
N THR A 86 8.34 3.85 -0.04
CA THR A 86 8.54 4.77 1.07
C THR A 86 8.04 6.16 0.67
N PHE A 87 7.64 6.94 1.67
CA PHE A 87 7.39 8.37 1.52
C PHE A 87 7.86 9.07 2.80
N SER A 88 8.07 10.37 2.74
CA SER A 88 8.42 11.17 3.92
C SER A 88 7.35 12.21 4.23
N LYS A 89 7.27 12.57 5.50
CA LYS A 89 6.65 13.81 5.94
C LYS A 89 7.74 14.75 6.44
N THR A 90 7.85 15.89 5.80
CA THR A 90 8.71 17.01 6.21
C THR A 90 7.92 17.96 7.10
#